data_AF-E7ABH6-F1
#
_entry.id   AF-E7ABH6-F1
#
_cell.length_a   1.000
_cell.length_b   1.000
_cell.length_c   1.000
_cell.angle_alpha   90.00
_cell.angle_beta   90.00
_cell.angle_gamma   90.00
#
_symmetry.space_group_name_H-M   'P 1'
#
loop_
_entity.id
_entity.type
_entity.pdbx_description
1 polymer ?
#
loop_
_entity_poly.entity_id
_entity_poly.type
_entity_poly.pdbx_seq_one_letter_code
_entity_poly.pdbx_strand_id
1 'polypeptide(L)'
;MAGLLWSAPLKETLEVSADKFTANEKKRITIIEGNVHIKKMQDTLTANKVIIYTNAKRKPIKYEAIGAVKFHIVTQDGRQVNGHSDRLIYDAIKQEYRLLQNAVVNEVGKINSIKGEEIILSKERGYADVFGGKNKPAKFVFDMDDIQQEKQKEKQKAQKTPHSKKTHEAH
;
A
#
# COMPACT_ATOMS: atom_id res chain seq x y z
N MET A 1 26.35 -21.18 27.76
CA MET A 1 24.97 -21.32 27.27
C MET A 1 24.72 -20.22 26.25
N ALA A 2 24.60 -20.55 24.97
CA ALA A 2 24.17 -19.61 23.93
C ALA A 2 22.86 -20.16 23.36
N GLY A 3 21.74 -19.62 23.85
CA GLY A 3 20.42 -19.96 23.32
C GLY A 3 20.21 -19.25 22.01
N LEU A 4 20.20 -19.99 20.90
CA LEU A 4 19.62 -19.51 19.65
C LEU A 4 18.13 -19.27 19.91
N LEU A 5 17.72 -18.00 19.99
CA LEU A 5 16.32 -17.62 19.90
C LEU A 5 15.87 -17.85 18.46
N TRP A 6 15.22 -18.98 18.19
CA TRP A 6 14.45 -19.17 16.97
C TRP A 6 13.29 -18.17 17.00
N SER A 7 13.40 -17.08 16.26
CA SER A 7 12.26 -16.24 15.94
C SER A 7 11.30 -17.04 15.07
N ALA A 8 10.20 -17.51 15.64
CA ALA A 8 9.12 -18.10 14.88
C ALA A 8 8.60 -17.07 13.86
N PRO A 9 8.38 -17.45 12.59
CA PRO A 9 7.85 -16.52 11.60
C PRO A 9 6.47 -16.04 12.02
N LEU A 10 6.25 -14.72 12.08
CA LEU A 10 4.91 -14.16 12.29
C LEU A 10 3.99 -14.69 11.19
N LYS A 11 2.96 -15.45 11.60
CA LYS A 11 1.93 -15.94 10.68
C LYS A 11 1.00 -14.78 10.33
N GLU A 12 1.09 -14.28 9.11
CA GLU A 12 0.15 -13.26 8.63
C GLU A 12 -1.26 -13.85 8.52
N THR A 13 -2.23 -13.24 9.22
CA THR A 13 -3.65 -13.60 9.15
C THR A 13 -4.41 -12.60 8.28
N LEU A 14 -5.40 -13.11 7.54
CA LEU A 14 -6.39 -12.32 6.82
C LEU A 14 -7.75 -12.60 7.46
N GLU A 15 -8.31 -11.59 8.12
CA GLU A 15 -9.62 -11.66 8.74
C GLU A 15 -10.64 -10.98 7.83
N VAL A 16 -11.79 -11.64 7.62
CA VAL A 16 -12.89 -11.09 6.80
C VAL A 16 -14.21 -11.28 7.54
N SER A 17 -14.95 -10.19 7.74
CA SER A 17 -16.30 -10.18 8.29
C SER A 17 -17.28 -9.55 7.29
N ALA A 18 -18.51 -10.05 7.25
CA ALA A 18 -19.57 -9.61 6.34
C ALA A 18 -20.92 -10.22 6.75
N ASP A 19 -21.99 -9.77 6.11
CA ASP A 19 -23.35 -10.27 6.33
C ASP A 19 -23.56 -11.67 5.70
N LYS A 20 -22.88 -11.97 4.58
CA LYS A 20 -23.06 -13.23 3.85
C LYS A 20 -21.79 -13.72 3.16
N PHE A 21 -21.58 -15.04 3.23
CA PHE A 21 -20.55 -15.77 2.49
C PHE A 21 -21.19 -16.84 1.61
N THR A 22 -20.82 -16.90 0.33
CA THR A 22 -21.28 -17.91 -0.63
C THR A 22 -20.10 -18.50 -1.38
N ALA A 23 -19.79 -19.77 -1.16
CA ALA A 23 -18.74 -20.48 -1.88
C ALA A 23 -19.32 -21.15 -3.15
N ASN A 24 -18.62 -21.00 -4.27
CA ASN A 24 -18.89 -21.74 -5.50
C ASN A 24 -17.63 -22.50 -5.91
N GLU A 25 -17.58 -23.78 -5.53
CA GLU A 25 -16.41 -24.63 -5.78
C GLU A 25 -16.17 -24.86 -7.28
N LYS A 26 -17.23 -25.02 -8.07
CA LYS A 26 -17.13 -25.19 -9.54
C LYS A 26 -16.42 -24.00 -10.19
N LYS A 27 -16.76 -22.78 -9.74
CA LYS A 27 -16.15 -21.53 -10.21
C LYS A 27 -14.86 -21.17 -9.45
N ARG A 28 -14.51 -21.89 -8.38
CA ARG A 28 -13.38 -21.62 -7.46
C ARG A 28 -13.38 -20.19 -6.89
N ILE A 29 -14.57 -19.70 -6.55
CA ILE A 29 -14.74 -18.37 -5.95
C ILE A 29 -15.51 -18.44 -4.64
N THR A 30 -15.21 -17.49 -3.76
CA THR A 30 -16.03 -17.15 -2.59
C THR A 30 -16.54 -15.73 -2.76
N ILE A 31 -17.86 -15.56 -2.75
CA ILE A 31 -18.54 -14.27 -2.82
C ILE A 31 -18.92 -13.87 -1.40
N ILE A 32 -18.53 -12.66 -1.02
CA ILE A 32 -18.70 -12.09 0.32
C ILE A 32 -19.49 -10.80 0.14
N GLU A 33 -20.62 -10.66 0.80
CA GLU A 33 -21.59 -9.58 0.54
C GLU A 33 -22.10 -8.96 1.84
N GLY A 34 -22.31 -7.64 1.80
CA GLY A 34 -22.89 -6.87 2.89
C GLY A 34 -21.86 -6.51 3.96
N ASN A 35 -21.68 -5.20 4.18
CA ASN A 35 -20.79 -4.63 5.21
C ASN A 35 -19.42 -5.31 5.30
N VAL A 36 -18.78 -5.59 4.15
CA VAL A 36 -17.55 -6.38 4.14
C VAL A 36 -16.43 -5.56 4.76
N HIS A 37 -15.77 -6.15 5.76
CA HIS A 37 -14.57 -5.61 6.39
C HIS A 37 -13.46 -6.65 6.34
N ILE A 38 -12.28 -6.23 5.85
CA ILE A 38 -11.08 -7.05 5.76
C ILE A 38 -10.00 -6.41 6.63
N LYS A 39 -9.29 -7.24 7.40
CA LYS A 39 -8.12 -6.84 8.17
C LYS A 39 -6.94 -7.79 7.89
N LYS A 40 -5.78 -7.23 7.57
CA LYS A 40 -4.51 -7.95 7.39
C LYS A 40 -3.40 -7.20 8.10
N MET A 41 -2.97 -7.70 9.26
CA MET A 41 -2.03 -6.99 10.12
C MET A 41 -2.54 -5.55 10.44
N GLN A 42 -1.87 -4.53 9.92
CA GLN A 42 -2.22 -3.11 10.07
C GLN A 42 -3.13 -2.60 8.93
N ASP A 43 -3.26 -3.36 7.85
CA ASP A 43 -4.07 -2.99 6.70
C ASP A 43 -5.54 -3.28 6.97
N THR A 44 -6.41 -2.37 6.55
CA THR A 44 -7.87 -2.54 6.59
C THR A 44 -8.51 -2.16 5.26
N LEU A 45 -9.60 -2.83 4.92
CA LEU A 45 -10.42 -2.54 3.74
C LEU A 45 -11.89 -2.72 4.07
N THR A 46 -12.74 -1.86 3.52
CA THR A 46 -14.20 -2.03 3.55
C THR A 46 -14.76 -2.00 2.14
N ALA A 47 -15.84 -2.75 1.89
CA ALA A 47 -16.55 -2.76 0.60
C ALA A 47 -17.97 -3.31 0.75
N ASN A 48 -18.79 -3.14 -0.28
CA ASN A 48 -20.12 -3.76 -0.33
C ASN A 48 -20.04 -5.25 -0.69
N LYS A 49 -19.06 -5.62 -1.52
CA LYS A 49 -18.85 -6.98 -2.02
C LYS A 49 -17.37 -7.28 -2.17
N VAL A 50 -16.98 -8.50 -1.85
CA VAL A 50 -15.64 -9.03 -2.14
C VAL A 50 -15.76 -10.40 -2.81
N ILE A 51 -14.98 -10.63 -3.86
CA ILE A 51 -14.84 -11.92 -4.51
C ILE A 51 -13.41 -12.40 -4.32
N ILE A 52 -13.25 -13.55 -3.67
CA ILE A 52 -11.96 -14.23 -3.52
C ILE A 52 -11.89 -15.33 -4.57
N TYR A 53 -10.85 -15.28 -5.41
CA TYR A 53 -10.57 -16.29 -6.42
C TYR A 53 -9.46 -17.21 -5.91
N THR A 54 -9.67 -18.52 -6.05
CA THR A 54 -8.70 -19.54 -5.63
C THR A 54 -8.24 -20.41 -6.78
N ASN A 55 -7.03 -20.95 -6.66
CA ASN A 55 -6.53 -21.98 -7.58
C ASN A 55 -7.06 -23.38 -7.22
N ALA A 56 -6.66 -24.40 -7.99
CA ALA A 56 -7.06 -25.79 -7.75
C ALA A 56 -6.67 -26.34 -6.37
N LYS A 57 -5.66 -25.76 -5.72
CA LYS A 57 -5.20 -26.12 -4.36
C LYS A 57 -5.89 -25.28 -3.28
N ARG A 58 -7.00 -24.60 -3.62
CA ARG A 58 -7.75 -23.70 -2.73
C ARG A 58 -6.92 -22.54 -2.16
N LYS A 59 -5.81 -22.19 -2.80
CA LYS A 59 -5.01 -21.02 -2.41
C LYS A 59 -5.55 -19.77 -3.09
N PRO A 60 -5.78 -18.66 -2.36
CA PRO A 60 -6.17 -17.39 -2.96
C PRO A 60 -5.13 -16.90 -3.96
N ILE A 61 -5.58 -16.42 -5.10
CA ILE A 61 -4.74 -15.86 -6.17
C ILE A 61 -5.14 -14.44 -6.55
N LYS A 62 -6.39 -14.06 -6.29
CA LYS A 62 -6.92 -12.73 -6.59
C LYS A 62 -8.06 -12.38 -5.65
N TYR A 63 -8.15 -11.11 -5.30
CA TYR A 63 -9.24 -10.54 -4.52
C TYR A 63 -9.81 -9.37 -5.28
N GLU A 64 -11.12 -9.21 -5.23
CA GLU A 64 -11.82 -8.16 -5.92
C GLU A 64 -12.88 -7.55 -5.01
N ALA A 65 -12.63 -6.34 -4.52
CA ALA A 65 -13.56 -5.55 -3.73
C ALA A 65 -14.34 -4.60 -4.65
N ILE A 66 -15.64 -4.50 -4.45
CA ILE A 66 -16.56 -3.76 -5.31
C ILE A 66 -17.55 -2.97 -4.46
N GLY A 67 -17.73 -1.70 -4.82
CA GLY A 67 -18.70 -0.79 -4.23
C GLY A 67 -18.20 -0.16 -2.94
N ALA A 68 -18.13 1.18 -2.93
CA ALA A 68 -17.73 1.99 -1.79
C ALA A 68 -16.42 1.53 -1.13
N VAL A 69 -15.43 1.11 -1.94
CA VAL A 69 -14.19 0.55 -1.41
C VAL A 69 -13.41 1.65 -0.69
N LYS A 70 -13.09 1.43 0.57
CA LYS A 70 -12.17 2.28 1.36
C LYS A 70 -11.09 1.43 1.97
N PHE A 71 -9.87 1.94 2.01
CA PHE A 71 -8.72 1.21 2.55
C PHE A 71 -7.83 2.10 3.41
N HIS A 72 -7.10 1.45 4.31
CA HIS A 72 -5.94 1.97 5.01
C HIS A 72 -4.84 0.92 4.90
N ILE A 73 -3.68 1.30 4.37
CA ILE A 73 -2.58 0.39 4.05
C ILE A 73 -1.28 0.95 4.60
N VAL A 74 -0.44 0.08 5.14
CA VAL A 74 0.94 0.41 5.52
C VAL A 74 1.88 -0.07 4.42
N THR A 75 2.55 0.86 3.75
CA THR A 75 3.52 0.55 2.70
C THR A 75 4.81 -0.02 3.29
N GLN A 76 5.65 -0.64 2.46
CA GLN A 76 6.89 -1.28 2.92
C GLN A 76 7.89 -0.30 3.56
N ASP A 77 7.88 0.96 3.14
CA ASP A 77 8.67 2.05 3.71
C ASP A 77 8.06 2.65 4.99
N GLY A 78 6.98 2.04 5.50
CA GLY A 78 6.32 2.42 6.75
C GLY A 78 5.33 3.58 6.63
N ARG A 79 5.11 4.14 5.44
CA ARG A 79 4.09 5.16 5.26
C ARG A 79 2.70 4.57 5.43
N GLN A 80 1.82 5.34 6.05
CA GLN A 80 0.41 5.00 6.14
C GLN A 80 -0.32 5.74 5.03
N VAL A 81 -1.06 5.01 4.22
CA VAL A 81 -1.90 5.58 3.16
C VAL A 81 -3.35 5.18 3.38
N ASN A 82 -4.27 6.08 3.08
CA ASN A 82 -5.69 5.79 3.06
C ASN A 82 -6.29 6.22 1.72
N GLY A 83 -7.50 5.75 1.42
CA GLY A 83 -8.13 6.14 0.18
C GLY A 83 -9.40 5.39 -0.13
N HIS A 84 -9.86 5.58 -1.36
CA HIS A 84 -11.07 4.96 -1.85
C HIS A 84 -11.01 4.70 -3.36
N SER A 85 -11.90 3.83 -3.82
CA SER A 85 -12.18 3.55 -5.24
C SER A 85 -13.55 2.87 -5.35
N ASP A 86 -14.11 2.78 -6.56
CA ASP A 86 -15.34 2.00 -6.73
C ASP A 86 -15.04 0.50 -6.82
N ARG A 87 -13.83 0.14 -7.25
CA ARG A 87 -13.37 -1.25 -7.32
C ARG A 87 -11.87 -1.35 -7.03
N LEU A 88 -11.49 -2.36 -6.26
CA LEU A 88 -10.09 -2.68 -5.97
C LEU A 88 -9.81 -4.13 -6.30
N ILE A 89 -8.76 -4.38 -7.07
CA ILE A 89 -8.28 -5.72 -7.39
C ILE A 89 -6.91 -5.91 -6.75
N TYR A 90 -6.73 -6.99 -6.00
CA TYR A 90 -5.41 -7.43 -5.55
C TYR A 90 -5.04 -8.73 -6.25
N ASP A 91 -3.99 -8.71 -7.05
CA ASP A 91 -3.36 -9.89 -7.63
C ASP A 91 -2.30 -10.40 -6.64
N ALA A 92 -2.59 -11.54 -6.00
CA ALA A 92 -1.71 -12.11 -4.98
C ALA A 92 -0.46 -12.76 -5.58
N ILE A 93 -0.48 -13.12 -6.87
CA ILE A 93 0.67 -13.72 -7.57
C ILE A 93 1.66 -12.61 -7.91
N LYS A 94 1.17 -11.48 -8.43
CA LYS A 94 1.99 -10.33 -8.81
C LYS A 94 2.30 -9.36 -7.67
N GLN A 95 1.62 -9.52 -6.53
CA GLN A 95 1.66 -8.57 -5.42
C GLN A 95 1.33 -7.13 -5.88
N GLU A 96 0.27 -7.02 -6.68
CA GLU A 96 -0.16 -5.79 -7.34
C GLU A 96 -1.58 -5.41 -6.90
N TYR A 97 -1.76 -4.15 -6.50
CA TYR A 97 -3.07 -3.56 -6.29
C TYR A 97 -3.46 -2.70 -7.49
N ARG A 98 -4.72 -2.81 -7.92
CA ARG A 98 -5.35 -1.93 -8.90
C ARG A 98 -6.56 -1.29 -8.30
N LEU A 99 -6.52 0.02 -8.15
CA LEU A 99 -7.62 0.85 -7.72
C LEU A 99 -8.27 1.41 -8.98
N LEU A 100 -9.53 1.07 -9.18
CA LEU A 100 -10.27 1.35 -10.41
C LEU A 100 -11.46 2.22 -10.09
N GLN A 101 -11.67 3.23 -10.95
CA GLN A 101 -12.76 4.19 -10.92
C GLN A 101 -12.76 5.07 -9.68
N ASN A 102 -12.69 6.38 -9.90
CA ASN A 102 -12.66 7.41 -8.85
C ASN A 102 -11.62 7.09 -7.76
N ALA A 103 -10.45 6.60 -8.17
CA ALA A 103 -9.40 6.15 -7.28
C ALA A 103 -8.67 7.35 -6.66
N VAL A 104 -8.56 7.34 -5.33
CA VAL A 104 -7.85 8.34 -4.55
C VAL A 104 -7.00 7.64 -3.50
N VAL A 105 -5.74 8.06 -3.38
CA VAL A 105 -4.80 7.62 -2.33
C VAL A 105 -4.24 8.88 -1.67
N ASN A 106 -4.27 8.96 -0.34
CA ASN A 106 -3.67 10.04 0.44
C ASN A 106 -2.67 9.47 1.42
N GLU A 107 -1.56 10.18 1.64
CA GLU A 107 -0.63 9.87 2.71
C GLU A 107 -1.15 10.45 4.03
N VAL A 108 -1.22 9.63 5.08
CA VAL A 108 -1.76 10.04 6.37
C VAL A 108 -0.81 11.06 7.01
N GLY A 109 -1.38 12.20 7.43
CA GLY A 109 -0.62 13.29 8.06
C GLY A 109 0.12 14.21 7.08
N LYS A 110 -0.05 14.03 5.76
CA LYS A 110 0.52 14.91 4.73
C LYS A 110 -0.56 15.37 3.75
N ILE A 111 -0.26 16.42 2.98
CA ILE A 111 -1.13 16.88 1.88
C ILE A 111 -0.98 16.01 0.62
N ASN A 112 -0.02 15.09 0.61
CA ASN A 112 0.30 14.25 -0.54
C ASN A 112 -0.90 13.39 -0.95
N SER A 113 -1.31 13.51 -2.21
CA SER A 113 -2.51 12.84 -2.74
C SER A 113 -2.33 12.45 -4.21
N ILE A 114 -2.82 11.26 -4.55
CA ILE A 114 -2.84 10.72 -5.90
C ILE A 114 -4.29 10.46 -6.30
N LYS A 115 -4.70 10.92 -7.47
CA LYS A 115 -6.05 10.72 -8.01
C LYS A 115 -5.98 10.26 -9.46
N GLY A 116 -6.80 9.26 -9.81
CA GLY A 116 -6.84 8.71 -11.16
C GLY A 116 -8.12 7.91 -11.42
N GLU A 117 -8.32 7.56 -12.68
CA GLU A 117 -9.32 6.56 -13.07
C GLU A 117 -8.78 5.15 -12.82
N GLU A 118 -7.46 4.95 -12.94
CA GLU A 118 -6.78 3.74 -12.50
C GLU A 118 -5.47 4.11 -11.78
N ILE A 119 -5.22 3.46 -10.63
CA ILE A 119 -3.94 3.51 -9.91
C ILE A 119 -3.44 2.08 -9.73
N ILE A 120 -2.23 1.80 -10.18
CA ILE A 120 -1.58 0.49 -10.05
C ILE A 120 -0.43 0.62 -9.05
N LEU A 121 -0.49 -0.10 -7.93
CA LEU A 121 0.56 -0.16 -6.93
C LEU A 121 1.23 -1.53 -6.99
N SER A 122 2.47 -1.58 -7.46
CA SER A 122 3.25 -2.82 -7.53
C SER A 122 4.29 -2.86 -6.41
N LYS A 123 4.20 -3.86 -5.53
CA LYS A 123 5.19 -4.06 -4.46
C LYS A 123 6.57 -4.41 -5.00
N GLU A 124 6.62 -5.16 -6.09
CA GLU A 124 7.88 -5.57 -6.75
C GLU A 124 8.61 -4.37 -7.37
N ARG A 125 7.86 -3.48 -8.03
CA ARG A 125 8.45 -2.36 -8.79
C ARG A 125 8.68 -1.10 -7.95
N GLY A 126 8.02 -0.99 -6.79
CA GLY A 126 8.19 0.14 -5.87
C GLY A 126 7.61 1.48 -6.35
N TYR A 127 6.92 1.51 -7.50
CA TYR A 127 6.28 2.71 -8.05
C TYR A 127 4.78 2.51 -8.31
N ALA A 128 4.07 3.64 -8.43
CA ALA A 128 2.65 3.72 -8.73
C ALA A 128 2.44 4.25 -10.16
N ASP A 129 1.72 3.48 -11.00
CA ASP A 129 1.24 3.98 -12.29
C ASP A 129 -0.14 4.63 -12.08
N VAL A 130 -0.36 5.84 -12.61
CA VAL A 130 -1.60 6.60 -12.43
C VAL A 130 -2.14 7.03 -13.79
N PHE A 131 -3.34 6.56 -14.12
CA PHE A 131 -3.97 6.82 -15.40
C PHE A 131 -5.20 7.71 -15.21
N GLY A 132 -5.28 8.75 -16.03
CA GLY A 132 -6.48 9.57 -16.16
C GLY A 132 -7.52 8.91 -17.06
N GLY A 133 -8.79 9.28 -16.86
CA GLY A 133 -9.88 8.97 -17.80
C GLY A 133 -10.03 10.05 -18.86
N LYS A 134 -10.91 9.80 -19.84
CA LYS A 134 -11.18 10.67 -21.01
C LYS A 134 -11.34 12.17 -20.66
N ASN A 135 -12.05 12.46 -19.57
CA ASN A 135 -12.30 13.83 -19.08
C ASN A 135 -11.87 14.01 -17.61
N LYS A 136 -11.01 13.12 -17.10
CA LYS A 136 -10.58 13.10 -15.70
C LYS A 136 -9.06 12.86 -15.66
N PRO A 137 -8.23 13.90 -15.73
CA PRO A 137 -6.78 13.71 -15.76
C PRO A 137 -6.28 13.05 -14.46
N ALA A 138 -5.19 12.31 -14.57
CA ALA A 138 -4.41 11.90 -13.40
C ALA A 138 -3.93 13.16 -12.66
N LYS A 139 -4.01 13.15 -11.33
CA LYS A 139 -3.55 14.26 -10.49
C LYS A 139 -2.63 13.75 -9.40
N PHE A 140 -1.54 14.47 -9.21
CA PHE A 140 -0.59 14.27 -8.12
C PHE A 140 -0.44 15.60 -7.37
N VAL A 141 -0.59 15.55 -6.06
CA VAL A 141 -0.38 16.69 -5.15
C VAL A 141 0.74 16.29 -4.20
N PHE A 142 1.71 17.18 -4.02
CA PHE A 142 2.86 16.98 -3.15
C PHE A 142 3.17 18.25 -2.38
N ASP A 143 3.63 18.10 -1.14
CA ASP A 143 4.06 19.22 -0.32
C ASP A 143 5.46 19.72 -0.74
N MET A 144 5.59 21.00 -1.09
CA MET A 144 6.88 21.57 -1.44
C MET A 144 7.72 21.96 -0.21
N ASP A 145 7.13 22.03 0.98
CA ASP A 145 7.83 22.44 2.20
C ASP A 145 8.80 21.36 2.68
N ASP A 146 8.50 20.08 2.44
CA ASP A 146 9.40 18.94 2.73
C ASP A 146 10.76 19.12 2.02
N ILE A 147 10.75 19.59 0.77
CA ILE A 147 11.97 19.84 -0.03
C ILE A 147 12.80 20.98 0.57
N GLN A 148 12.14 22.02 1.08
CA GLN A 148 12.85 23.15 1.68
C GLN A 148 13.51 22.76 3.01
N GLN A 149 12.82 21.95 3.82
CA GLN A 149 13.36 21.46 5.09
C GLN A 149 14.54 20.50 4.92
N GLU A 150 14.50 19.62 3.92
CA GLU A 150 15.64 18.73 3.59
C GLU A 150 16.87 19.53 3.15
N LYS A 151 16.70 20.51 2.26
CA LYS A 151 17.80 21.39 1.83
C LYS A 151 18.42 22.16 3.00
N GLN A 152 17.63 22.55 4.00
CA GLN A 152 18.14 23.20 5.20
C GLN A 152 18.92 22.22 6.09
N LYS A 153 18.43 20.99 6.26
CA LYS A 153 19.13 19.93 7.02
C LYS A 153 20.46 19.53 6.38
N GLU A 154 20.53 19.46 5.05
CA GLU A 154 21.77 19.18 4.31
C GLU A 154 22.80 20.31 4.45
N LYS A 155 22.38 21.57 4.32
CA LYS A 155 23.25 22.74 4.54
C LYS A 155 23.82 22.76 5.96
N GLN A 156 23.03 22.38 6.96
CA GLN A 156 23.49 22.29 8.35
C GLN A 156 24.43 21.10 8.61
N LYS A 157 24.26 19.97 7.91
CA LYS A 157 25.22 18.85 7.99
C LYS A 157 26.55 19.19 7.33
N ALA A 158 26.53 19.88 6.19
CA ALA A 158 27.74 20.33 5.49
C ALA A 158 28.54 21.38 6.30
N GLN A 159 27.88 22.23 7.09
CA GLN A 159 28.55 23.21 7.95
C GLN A 159 29.12 22.63 9.25
N LYS A 160 28.69 21.44 9.67
CA LYS A 160 29.18 20.77 10.90
C LYS A 160 30.39 19.85 10.67
N THR A 161 31.05 19.90 9.52
CA THR A 161 32.34 19.20 9.30
C THR A 161 33.50 20.19 9.23
N PRO A 162 34.17 20.55 10.35
CA PRO A 162 35.45 21.24 10.30
C PRO A 162 36.59 20.23 10.15
N HIS A 163 37.37 20.41 9.08
CA HIS A 163 38.83 20.40 9.06
C HIS A 163 39.55 19.41 10.03
N SER A 164 39.92 18.24 9.51
CA SER A 164 41.10 17.51 9.99
C SER A 164 42.11 17.40 8.85
N LYS A 165 42.80 18.50 8.53
CA LYS A 165 44.06 18.47 7.79
C LYS A 165 44.99 19.58 8.30
N LYS A 166 46.24 19.17 8.57
CA LYS A 166 47.44 19.92 8.99
C LYS A 166 47.50 20.11 10.52
N THR A 167 48.51 19.64 11.26
CA THR A 167 49.98 19.61 11.07
C THR A 167 50.54 18.42 11.90
N HIS A 168 51.63 17.73 11.58
CA HIS A 168 53.02 18.21 11.48
C HIS A 168 53.90 17.23 10.68
N GLU A 169 54.60 17.73 9.66
CA GLU A 169 55.97 17.30 9.38
C GLU A 169 56.91 18.23 10.18
N ALA A 170 57.91 17.67 10.86
CA ALA A 170 59.32 18.09 10.79
C ALA A 170 60.11 17.67 12.05
N HIS A 171 61.26 17.03 11.76
CA HIS A 171 62.47 16.77 12.54
C HIS A 171 62.51 15.57 13.50
#